data_AF-A0A7J6T2U8-F1
#
_entry.id   AF-A0A7J6T2U8-F1
#
_cell.length_a   1.000
_cell.length_b   1.000
_cell.length_c   1.000
_cell.angle_alpha   90.00
_cell.angle_beta   90.00
_cell.angle_gamma   90.00
#
_symmetry.space_group_name_H-M   'P 1'
#
loop_
_entity.id
_entity.type
_entity.pdbx_description
1 polymer ?
#
loop_
_entity_poly.entity_id
_entity_poly.type
_entity_poly.pdbx_seq_one_letter_code
_entity_poly.pdbx_strand_id
1 'polypeptide(L)'
;YLYLHNRATLQTSYWRCVNATKKERCNVRLTVKGDLNGDPKDLTVANLPLKDHVCGEPNSSVEQICAEMKLTAANDATVKISDIYDKTLEGLPEEVVKRLPERETVEGSLRRVRQRVAAARP
;
A
#
# COMPACT_ATOMS: atom_id res chain seq x y z
N TYR A 1 5.20 -2.32 2.96
CA TYR A 1 6.50 -1.92 2.38
C TYR A 1 7.58 -2.92 2.79
N LEU A 2 8.57 -3.17 1.92
CA LEU A 2 9.76 -3.96 2.25
C LEU A 2 10.90 -3.02 2.69
N TYR A 3 11.64 -3.41 3.71
CA TYR A 3 12.85 -2.70 4.12
C TYR A 3 13.99 -3.68 4.40
N LEU A 4 15.22 -3.22 4.13
CA LEU A 4 16.43 -3.96 4.45
C LEU A 4 16.55 -4.05 5.98
N HIS A 5 16.46 -5.26 6.50
CA HIS A 5 16.57 -5.50 7.94
C HIS A 5 18.03 -5.67 8.36
N ASN A 6 18.80 -6.44 7.59
CA ASN A 6 20.22 -6.69 7.85
C ASN A 6 20.96 -7.17 6.58
N ARG A 7 22.24 -6.80 6.45
CA ARG A 7 23.18 -7.41 5.48
C ARG A 7 23.93 -8.53 6.19
N ALA A 8 23.72 -9.78 5.77
CA ALA A 8 24.43 -10.94 6.33
C ALA A 8 25.87 -10.98 5.79
N THR A 9 26.01 -10.75 4.48
CA THR A 9 27.26 -10.68 3.73
C THR A 9 27.06 -9.74 2.53
N LEU A 10 28.12 -9.44 1.76
CA LEU A 10 28.01 -8.68 0.51
C LEU A 10 27.05 -9.32 -0.51
N GLN A 11 26.89 -10.64 -0.46
CA GLN A 11 26.06 -11.41 -1.40
C GLN A 11 24.73 -11.84 -0.79
N THR A 12 24.40 -11.46 0.45
CA THR A 12 23.18 -11.92 1.13
C THR A 12 22.60 -10.84 2.03
N SER A 13 21.32 -10.53 1.81
CA SER A 13 20.55 -9.63 2.66
C SER A 13 19.23 -10.24 3.11
N TYR A 14 18.80 -9.77 4.29
CA TYR A 14 17.51 -10.09 4.85
C TYR A 14 16.59 -8.88 4.76
N TRP A 15 15.44 -9.07 4.13
CA TRP A 15 14.41 -8.07 4.00
C TRP A 15 13.21 -8.47 4.84
N ARG A 16 12.54 -7.46 5.42
CA ARG A 16 11.31 -7.66 6.18
C ARG A 16 10.20 -6.84 5.58
N CYS A 17 9.00 -7.41 5.57
CA CYS A 17 7.80 -6.63 5.30
C CYS A 17 7.34 -5.92 6.57
N VAL A 18 6.98 -4.66 6.44
CA VAL A 18 6.17 -3.96 7.45
C VAL A 18 4.80 -3.67 6.89
N ASN A 19 3.80 -3.95 7.72
CA ASN A 19 2.43 -3.51 7.48
C ASN A 19 2.31 -2.02 7.85
N ALA A 20 1.96 -1.18 6.88
CA ALA A 20 1.94 0.27 7.02
C ALA A 20 0.93 0.76 8.07
N THR A 21 -0.19 0.06 8.24
CA THR A 21 -1.27 0.49 9.14
C THR A 21 -1.03 0.15 10.61
N LYS A 22 -0.27 -0.90 10.94
CA LYS A 22 -0.11 -1.35 12.33
C LYS A 22 1.25 -1.06 12.95
N LYS A 23 2.27 -0.66 12.16
CA LYS A 23 3.69 -0.75 12.55
C LYS A 23 4.09 -2.14 13.08
N GLU A 24 3.24 -3.15 12.87
CA GLU A 24 3.53 -4.53 13.21
C GLU A 24 4.45 -5.09 12.14
N ARG A 25 5.60 -5.58 12.57
CA ARG A 25 6.55 -6.28 11.71
C ARG A 25 5.88 -7.57 11.29
N CYS A 26 5.72 -7.78 9.99
CA CYS A 26 5.34 -9.10 9.53
C CYS A 26 6.44 -10.08 9.96
N ASN A 27 6.06 -11.27 10.44
CA ASN A 27 7.03 -12.30 10.84
C ASN A 27 7.80 -12.89 9.67
N VAL A 28 7.42 -12.54 8.43
CA VAL A 28 8.05 -13.04 7.22
C VAL A 28 9.36 -12.31 6.91
N ARG A 29 10.37 -13.13 6.65
CA ARG A 29 11.70 -12.71 6.25
C ARG A 29 11.94 -13.22 4.85
N LEU A 30 12.29 -12.31 3.96
CA LEU A 30 12.72 -12.61 2.60
C LEU A 30 14.24 -12.61 2.59
N THR A 31 14.86 -13.68 2.10
CA THR A 31 16.31 -13.74 1.90
C THR A 31 16.61 -13.49 0.42
N VAL A 32 17.34 -12.42 0.15
CA VAL A 32 17.81 -12.08 -1.19
C VAL A 32 19.30 -12.38 -1.26
N LYS A 33 19.71 -13.12 -2.30
CA LYS A 33 21.10 -13.43 -2.61
C LYS A 33 21.51 -12.77 -3.92
N GLY A 34 22.70 -12.20 -3.97
CA GLY A 34 23.23 -11.48 -5.12
C GLY A 34 23.90 -10.16 -4.72
N ASP A 35 24.49 -9.46 -5.68
CA ASP A 35 25.06 -8.13 -5.45
C ASP A 35 23.94 -7.09 -5.35
N LEU A 36 23.77 -6.52 -4.16
CA LEU A 36 22.73 -5.52 -3.89
C LEU A 36 22.96 -4.18 -4.59
N ASN A 37 24.17 -3.95 -5.09
CA ASN A 37 24.50 -2.78 -5.89
C ASN A 37 24.58 -3.12 -7.40
N GLY A 38 24.36 -4.39 -7.77
CA GLY A 38 24.39 -4.90 -9.14
C GLY A 38 23.04 -4.80 -9.86
N ASP A 39 22.91 -5.48 -11.00
CA ASP A 39 21.65 -5.52 -11.74
C ASP A 39 20.57 -6.26 -10.92
N PRO A 40 19.37 -5.68 -10.72
CA PRO A 40 18.27 -6.34 -10.02
C PRO A 40 17.90 -7.73 -10.55
N LYS A 41 18.16 -8.04 -11.83
CA LYS A 41 17.88 -9.34 -12.44
C LYS A 41 18.78 -10.46 -11.90
N ASP A 42 19.96 -10.12 -11.40
CA ASP A 42 20.91 -11.07 -10.83
C ASP A 42 20.61 -11.39 -9.36
N LEU A 43 19.61 -10.72 -8.77
CA LEU A 43 19.15 -11.00 -7.42
C LEU A 43 18.23 -12.22 -7.41
N THR A 44 18.61 -13.23 -6.64
CA THR A 44 17.81 -14.43 -6.41
C THR A 44 17.08 -14.33 -5.07
N VAL A 45 15.76 -14.51 -5.09
CA VAL A 45 14.95 -14.63 -3.88
C VAL A 45 14.98 -16.08 -3.41
N ALA A 46 15.72 -16.34 -2.33
CA ALA A 46 15.74 -17.63 -1.67
C ALA A 46 14.69 -17.62 -0.55
N ASN A 47 13.42 -17.81 -0.89
CA ASN A 47 12.41 -18.02 0.14
C ASN A 47 12.74 -19.30 0.92
N LEU A 48 13.01 -19.18 2.22
CA LEU A 48 12.95 -20.32 3.12
C LEU A 48 11.52 -20.88 3.11
N PRO A 49 11.31 -22.19 3.35
CA PRO A 49 10.02 -22.87 3.22
C PRO A 49 9.09 -22.43 4.35
N LEU A 50 8.59 -21.21 4.24
CA LEU A 50 7.48 -20.67 4.98
C LEU A 50 6.45 -20.42 3.89
N LYS A 51 5.30 -21.09 4.01
CA LYS A 51 4.11 -20.98 3.16
C LYS A 51 4.05 -19.66 2.39
N ASP A 52 3.71 -19.71 1.10
CA ASP A 52 3.52 -18.54 0.23
C ASP A 52 2.98 -17.35 1.03
N HIS A 53 3.86 -16.40 1.29
CA HIS A 53 3.51 -15.22 2.05
C HIS A 53 3.30 -14.07 1.09
N VAL A 54 2.05 -13.81 0.77
CA VAL A 54 1.67 -12.61 0.03
C VAL A 54 1.63 -11.45 1.03
N CYS A 55 2.78 -10.79 1.23
CA CYS A 55 2.80 -9.50 1.90
C CYS A 55 2.23 -8.43 0.96
N GLY A 56 0.95 -8.07 1.14
CA GLY A 56 0.37 -6.94 0.40
C GLY A 56 -1.09 -7.12 0.02
N GLU A 57 -1.59 -8.31 -0.22
CA GLU A 57 -3.00 -8.45 -0.58
C GLU A 57 -3.82 -8.72 0.68
N PRO A 58 -4.97 -8.08 0.92
CA PRO A 58 -5.68 -6.97 0.25
C PRO A 58 -5.36 -5.58 0.83
N ASN A 59 -4.43 -5.48 1.79
CA ASN A 59 -4.19 -4.22 2.53
C ASN A 59 -3.44 -3.16 1.72
N SER A 60 -2.51 -3.57 0.83
CA SER A 60 -1.84 -2.65 -0.09
C SER A 60 -2.80 -2.14 -1.17
N SER A 61 -3.70 -3.00 -1.64
CA SER A 61 -4.80 -2.62 -2.52
C SER A 61 -5.71 -1.59 -1.84
N VAL A 62 -6.11 -1.83 -0.58
CA VAL A 62 -6.89 -0.87 0.23
C VAL A 62 -6.20 0.49 0.35
N GLU A 63 -4.88 0.52 0.59
CA GLU A 63 -4.13 1.77 0.70
C GLU A 63 -4.05 2.52 -0.64
N GLN A 64 -3.79 1.80 -1.73
CA GLN A 64 -3.78 2.35 -3.09
C GLN A 64 -5.15 2.92 -3.47
N ILE A 65 -6.23 2.16 -3.24
CA ILE A 65 -7.62 2.59 -3.47
C ILE A 65 -7.92 3.87 -2.68
N CYS A 66 -7.57 3.91 -1.39
CA CYS A 66 -7.78 5.11 -0.57
C CYS A 66 -6.95 6.30 -1.05
N ALA A 67 -5.75 6.07 -1.60
CA ALA A 67 -4.92 7.12 -2.16
C ALA A 67 -5.49 7.66 -3.48
N GLU A 68 -6.01 6.79 -4.35
CA GLU A 68 -6.69 7.16 -5.60
C GLU A 68 -7.95 7.99 -5.35
N MET A 69 -8.77 7.59 -4.36
CA MET A 69 -9.94 8.38 -3.96
C MET A 69 -9.53 9.79 -3.50
N LYS A 70 -8.46 9.90 -2.71
CA LYS A 70 -7.95 11.20 -2.23
C LYS A 70 -7.40 12.04 -3.37
N LEU A 71 -6.69 11.43 -4.32
CA LEU A 71 -6.17 12.12 -5.50
C LEU A 71 -7.30 12.68 -6.37
N THR A 72 -8.33 11.87 -6.62
CA THR A 72 -9.55 12.30 -7.34
C THR A 72 -10.22 13.46 -6.61
N ALA A 73 -10.41 13.34 -5.30
CA ALA A 73 -11.02 14.41 -4.49
C ALA A 73 -10.19 15.70 -4.51
N ALA A 74 -8.86 15.61 -4.58
CA ALA A 74 -7.96 16.76 -4.66
C ALA A 74 -7.99 17.45 -6.03
N ASN A 75 -8.11 16.68 -7.11
CA ASN A 75 -8.00 17.20 -8.48
C ASN A 75 -9.32 17.71 -9.03
N ASP A 76 -10.44 17.07 -8.67
CA ASP A 76 -11.76 17.40 -9.18
C ASP A 76 -12.73 17.70 -8.03
N ALA A 77 -13.03 18.99 -7.84
CA ALA A 77 -13.97 19.44 -6.82
C ALA A 77 -15.44 19.27 -7.24
N THR A 78 -15.72 19.05 -8.53
CA THR A 78 -17.08 19.03 -9.09
C THR A 78 -17.77 17.68 -8.90
N VAL A 79 -17.00 16.58 -8.85
CA VAL A 79 -17.53 15.24 -8.58
C VAL A 79 -18.07 15.18 -7.15
N LYS A 80 -19.20 14.52 -6.89
CA LYS A 80 -19.68 14.35 -5.51
C LYS A 80 -18.81 13.35 -4.77
N ILE A 81 -18.59 13.57 -3.48
CA ILE A 81 -17.73 12.68 -2.65
C ILE A 81 -18.29 11.26 -2.62
N SER A 82 -19.61 11.12 -2.55
CA SER A 82 -20.31 9.83 -2.66
C SER A 82 -19.93 9.10 -3.95
N ASP A 83 -19.88 9.82 -5.07
CA ASP A 83 -19.65 9.25 -6.40
C ASP A 83 -18.19 8.81 -6.56
N ILE A 84 -17.24 9.49 -5.91
CA ILE A 84 -15.85 9.03 -5.86
C ILE A 84 -15.78 7.67 -5.16
N TYR A 85 -16.46 7.53 -4.02
CA TYR A 85 -16.48 6.28 -3.26
C TYR A 85 -17.12 5.16 -4.09
N ASP A 86 -18.35 5.37 -4.55
CA ASP A 86 -19.14 4.35 -5.24
C ASP A 86 -18.48 3.88 -6.54
N LYS A 87 -17.90 4.80 -7.33
CA LYS A 87 -17.16 4.45 -8.57
C LYS A 87 -15.87 3.68 -8.29
N THR A 88 -15.16 4.02 -7.22
CA THR A 88 -13.89 3.33 -6.92
C THR A 88 -14.14 1.92 -6.39
N LEU A 89 -15.32 1.63 -5.84
CA LEU A 89 -15.69 0.28 -5.43
C LEU A 89 -16.09 -0.63 -6.59
N GLU A 90 -16.49 -0.05 -7.73
CA GLU A 90 -16.98 -0.80 -8.87
C GLU A 90 -15.88 -1.70 -9.44
N GLY A 91 -16.14 -3.02 -9.49
CA GLY A 91 -15.20 -4.01 -10.01
C GLY A 91 -14.12 -4.48 -9.02
N LEU A 92 -14.14 -4.02 -7.76
CA LEU A 92 -13.21 -4.53 -6.74
C LEU A 92 -13.64 -5.88 -6.18
N PRO A 93 -12.68 -6.78 -5.83
CA PRO A 93 -12.96 -8.01 -5.11
C PRO A 93 -13.64 -7.75 -3.76
N GLU A 94 -14.63 -8.57 -3.39
CA GLU A 94 -15.40 -8.42 -2.14
C GLU A 94 -14.52 -8.41 -0.89
N GLU A 95 -13.44 -9.19 -0.90
CA GLU A 95 -12.43 -9.27 0.17
C GLU A 95 -11.62 -7.98 0.37
N VAL A 96 -11.48 -7.17 -0.68
CA VAL A 96 -10.88 -5.83 -0.63
C VAL A 96 -11.91 -4.85 -0.07
N VAL A 97 -13.15 -4.91 -0.57
CA VAL A 97 -14.25 -4.03 -0.13
C VAL A 97 -14.52 -4.19 1.38
N LYS A 98 -14.58 -5.42 1.88
CA LYS A 98 -14.76 -5.72 3.32
C LYS A 98 -13.67 -5.18 4.23
N ARG A 99 -12.50 -4.83 3.68
CA ARG A 99 -11.34 -4.33 4.42
C ARG A 99 -11.12 -2.83 4.28
N LEU A 100 -11.90 -2.16 3.42
CA LEU A 100 -11.87 -0.71 3.34
C LEU A 100 -12.38 -0.11 4.66
N PRO A 101 -11.89 1.08 5.05
CA PRO A 101 -12.47 1.81 6.16
C PRO A 101 -13.96 2.07 5.92
N GLU A 102 -14.72 2.25 6.99
CA GLU A 102 -16.14 2.59 6.91
C GLU A 102 -16.36 3.81 6.00
N ARG A 103 -17.43 3.77 5.20
CA ARG A 103 -17.76 4.81 4.21
C ARG A 103 -17.68 6.22 4.80
N GLU A 104 -18.26 6.43 5.98
CA GLU A 104 -18.24 7.74 6.65
C GLU A 104 -16.82 8.24 6.94
N THR A 105 -15.92 7.34 7.36
CA THR A 105 -14.50 7.65 7.60
C THR A 105 -13.78 8.07 6.31
N VAL A 106 -14.07 7.37 5.21
CA VAL A 106 -13.51 7.69 3.89
C VAL A 106 -14.03 9.03 3.40
N GLU A 107 -15.34 9.24 3.37
CA GLU A 107 -15.97 10.47 2.91
C GLU A 107 -15.53 11.70 3.74
N GLY A 108 -15.43 11.54 5.06
CA GLY A 108 -14.87 12.57 5.95
C GLY A 108 -13.41 12.92 5.61
N SER A 109 -12.61 11.93 5.23
CA SER A 109 -11.23 12.15 4.78
C SER A 109 -11.16 12.86 3.43
N LEU A 110 -12.04 12.53 2.48
CA LEU A 110 -12.13 13.21 1.18
C LEU A 110 -12.56 14.68 1.32
N ARG A 111 -13.51 14.97 2.22
CA ARG A 111 -13.90 16.35 2.57
C ARG A 111 -12.71 17.18 3.05
N ARG A 112 -11.92 16.63 3.97
CA ARG A 112 -10.72 17.30 4.50
C ARG A 112 -9.67 17.57 3.42
N VAL A 113 -9.48 16.62 2.48
CA VAL A 113 -8.57 16.83 1.34
C VAL A 113 -9.03 18.00 0.49
N ARG A 114 -10.32 18.06 0.12
CA ARG A 114 -10.87 19.19 -0.65
C ARG A 114 -10.72 20.53 0.05
N GLN A 115 -11.03 20.58 1.35
CA GLN A 115 -10.85 21.81 2.14
C GLN A 115 -9.40 22.29 2.12
N ARG A 116 -8.44 21.38 2.24
CA ARG A 116 -7.00 21.72 2.17
C ARG A 116 -6.59 22.22 0.78
N VAL A 117 -7.06 21.60 -0.28
CA VAL A 117 -6.77 22.04 -1.66
C VAL A 117 -7.40 23.41 -1.94
N ALA A 118 -8.64 23.62 -1.52
CA ALA A 118 -9.31 24.91 -1.66
C ALA A 118 -8.58 26.01 -0.88
N ALA A 119 -8.10 25.74 0.33
CA ALA A 119 -7.31 26.69 1.11
C ALA A 119 -5.91 26.98 0.52
N ALA A 120 -5.38 26.09 -0.31
CA ALA A 120 -4.06 26.22 -0.93
C ALA A 120 -4.11 26.85 -2.33
N ARG A 121 -5.29 26.96 -2.95
CA ARG A 121 -5.49 27.68 -4.20
C ARG A 121 -5.89 29.13 -3.87
N PRO A 122 -5.04 30.13 -4.16
CA PRO A 122 -5.35 31.54 -3.92
C PRO A 122 -6.51 32.03 -4.80
#